data_AF-A0A6I2FA15-F1
#
_entry.id   AF-A0A6I2FA15-F1
#
_cell.length_a   1.000
_cell.length_b   1.000
_cell.length_c   1.000
_cell.angle_alpha   90.00
_cell.angle_beta   90.00
_cell.angle_gamma   90.00
#
_symmetry.space_group_name_H-M   'P 1'
#
loop_
_entity.id
_entity.type
_entity.pdbx_description
1 polymer ?
#
loop_
_entity_poly.entity_id
_entity_poly.type
_entity_poly.pdbx_seq_one_letter_code
_entity_poly.pdbx_strand_id
1 'polypeptide(L)'
;MPTTLGVKREPAPEGGGIDCDRATTARRVWLSILGFSIVVLGIGSVVTFGWMIDETRFDRPSPELDEFERHVEKLPGVRRVDTERWVEAPTFSNPTSWMTVAVDQAGLPGLLDAACSTDYPDAITWSIHVRTPAATEVTLRAAPTLRNAADRDARCPDFGFDAVRLVGELDRVVPGLAIQPAIWEEGRFALAALEEAPSAGYTHLLPLIEHADDLIAAAGIAENDAVEIDAMNLGLILEPGESAEYLAMLSRLAEDHAVSSYWADGGGTPIDGVEKVQIIAPDRQHRAIEDTVRSSRLHIAELPVRFLEQ
;
A
#
# COMPACT_ATOMS: atom_id res chain seq x y z
N MET A 1 34.61 51.94 82.09
CA MET A 1 35.74 50.98 82.10
C MET A 1 35.95 50.49 80.67
N PRO A 2 37.18 50.53 80.14
CA PRO A 2 37.46 50.35 78.72
C PRO A 2 37.73 48.87 78.37
N THR A 3 37.46 48.47 77.14
CA THR A 3 38.16 47.36 76.50
C THR A 3 38.28 47.65 75.01
N THR A 4 39.50 47.91 74.58
CA THR A 4 39.97 47.97 73.19
C THR A 4 40.11 46.56 72.62
N LEU A 5 39.85 46.40 71.31
CA LEU A 5 40.32 45.40 70.34
C LEU A 5 39.50 45.69 69.06
N GLY A 6 39.96 45.74 67.82
CA GLY A 6 41.22 45.50 67.13
C GLY A 6 40.84 45.51 65.64
N VAL A 7 41.49 46.33 64.81
CA VAL A 7 41.15 46.55 63.39
C VAL A 7 41.54 45.34 62.53
N LYS A 8 40.68 44.92 61.59
CA LYS A 8 41.11 44.20 60.39
C LYS A 8 40.48 44.85 59.15
N ARG A 9 41.30 45.60 58.41
CA ARG A 9 41.04 46.00 57.03
C ARG A 9 41.56 44.87 56.14
N GLU A 10 40.70 44.33 55.30
CA GLU A 10 41.08 43.40 54.25
C GLU A 10 41.08 44.17 52.91
N PRO A 11 42.18 44.13 52.13
CA PRO A 11 42.25 44.79 50.83
C PRO A 11 41.54 43.97 49.75
N ALA A 12 41.05 44.66 48.72
CA ALA A 12 40.39 44.07 47.56
C ALA A 12 41.35 43.13 46.78
N PRO A 13 40.88 41.98 46.29
CA PRO A 13 41.67 41.17 45.38
C PRO A 13 41.58 41.74 43.96
N GLU A 14 42.77 41.99 43.42
CA GLU A 14 43.10 42.38 42.06
C GLU A 14 42.56 41.38 41.02
N GLY A 15 42.19 41.93 39.86
CA GLY A 15 41.79 41.15 38.69
C GLY A 15 42.96 40.38 38.08
N GLY A 16 42.67 39.16 37.65
CA GLY A 16 43.59 38.34 36.87
C GLY A 16 43.16 36.88 36.89
N GLY A 17 42.33 36.45 35.94
CA GLY A 17 41.99 35.02 35.84
C GLY A 17 40.83 34.61 34.91
N ILE A 18 40.16 35.53 34.21
CA ILE A 18 38.95 35.14 33.43
C ILE A 18 39.29 34.64 32.01
N ASP A 19 40.45 34.98 31.45
CA ASP A 19 40.76 34.65 30.04
C ASP A 19 41.41 33.28 29.82
N CYS A 20 42.13 32.71 30.78
CA CYS A 20 42.73 31.38 30.62
C CYS A 20 41.71 30.24 30.76
N ASP A 21 40.73 30.38 31.66
CA ASP A 21 39.67 29.37 31.84
C ASP A 21 38.65 29.36 30.70
N ARG A 22 38.42 30.50 30.04
CA ARG A 22 37.59 30.54 28.82
C ARG A 22 38.23 29.83 27.64
N ALA A 23 39.55 29.96 27.45
CA ALA A 23 40.25 29.32 26.34
C ALA A 23 40.29 27.79 26.47
N THR A 24 40.48 27.26 27.68
CA THR A 24 40.46 25.81 27.95
C THR A 24 39.06 25.23 27.85
N THR A 25 38.04 25.97 28.30
CA THR A 25 36.63 25.58 28.21
C THR A 25 36.14 25.62 26.76
N ALA A 26 36.48 26.66 26.00
CA ALA A 26 36.15 26.78 24.57
C ALA A 26 36.82 25.65 23.75
N ARG A 27 38.07 25.31 24.05
CA ARG A 27 38.76 24.18 23.42
C ARG A 27 38.12 22.83 23.74
N ARG A 28 37.66 22.61 24.97
CA ARG A 28 36.92 21.38 25.36
C ARG A 28 35.55 21.29 24.68
N VAL A 29 34.82 22.40 24.62
CA VAL A 29 33.53 22.47 23.92
C VAL A 29 33.74 22.21 22.43
N TRP A 30 34.75 22.81 21.81
CA TRP A 30 35.08 22.60 20.40
C TRP A 30 35.47 21.15 20.10
N LEU A 31 36.29 20.52 20.95
CA LEU A 31 36.62 19.09 20.83
C LEU A 31 35.40 18.18 21.01
N SER A 32 34.47 18.55 21.88
CA SER A 32 33.22 17.80 22.10
C SER A 32 32.28 17.93 20.91
N ILE A 33 32.16 19.13 20.33
CA ILE A 33 31.40 19.38 19.10
C ILE A 33 32.03 18.62 17.93
N LEU A 34 33.36 18.62 17.82
CA LEU A 34 34.07 17.87 16.78
C LEU A 34 33.83 16.37 16.93
N GLY A 35 33.95 15.83 18.15
CA GLY A 35 33.65 14.42 18.44
C GLY A 35 32.21 14.05 18.09
N PHE A 36 31.24 14.88 18.49
CA PHE A 36 29.83 14.66 18.19
C PHE A 36 29.55 14.74 16.68
N SER A 37 30.18 15.69 15.98
CA SER A 37 30.05 15.83 14.52
C SER A 37 30.61 14.61 13.79
N ILE A 38 31.76 14.07 14.23
CA ILE A 38 32.34 12.85 13.66
C ILE A 38 31.41 11.66 13.88
N VAL A 39 30.81 11.53 15.07
CA VAL A 39 29.87 10.45 15.37
C VAL A 39 28.60 10.57 14.53
N VAL A 40 28.02 11.76 14.43
CA VAL A 40 26.82 12.01 13.61
C VAL A 40 27.10 11.77 12.13
N LEU A 41 28.25 12.22 11.61
CA LEU A 41 28.67 11.97 10.23
C LEU A 41 28.97 10.49 9.99
N GLY A 42 29.55 9.79 10.96
CA GLY A 42 29.83 8.36 10.88
C GLY A 42 28.54 7.54 10.86
N ILE A 43 27.61 7.80 11.78
CA ILE A 43 26.28 7.17 11.81
C ILE A 43 25.52 7.50 10.54
N GLY A 44 25.49 8.78 10.15
CA GLY A 44 24.87 9.24 8.90
C GLY A 44 25.42 8.47 7.71
N SER A 45 26.75 8.43 7.54
CA SER A 45 27.40 7.71 6.45
C SER A 45 27.07 6.21 6.45
N VAL A 46 27.02 5.55 7.62
CA VAL A 46 26.64 4.13 7.71
C VAL A 46 25.17 3.92 7.31
N VAL A 47 24.27 4.80 7.72
CA VAL A 47 22.86 4.74 7.34
C VAL A 47 22.71 4.98 5.83
N THR A 48 23.31 6.04 5.28
CA THR A 48 23.23 6.31 3.84
C THR A 48 23.90 5.22 3.02
N PHE A 49 24.99 4.63 3.51
CA PHE A 49 25.64 3.50 2.84
C PHE A 49 24.78 2.24 2.91
N GLY A 50 24.08 1.99 4.02
CA GLY A 50 23.07 0.93 4.12
C GLY A 50 21.91 1.12 3.15
N TRP A 51 21.52 2.37 2.88
CA TRP A 51 20.50 2.73 1.88
C TRP A 51 21.04 2.71 0.44
N MET A 52 22.36 2.78 0.24
CA MET A 52 23.04 2.72 -1.06
C MET A 52 23.48 1.31 -1.48
N ILE A 53 23.32 0.30 -0.62
CA ILE A 53 23.52 -1.09 -1.04
C ILE A 53 22.37 -1.44 -1.97
N ASP A 54 22.68 -1.35 -3.26
CA ASP A 54 21.88 -1.84 -4.37
C ASP A 54 21.49 -3.31 -4.09
N GLU A 55 20.19 -3.61 -4.14
CA GLU A 55 19.62 -4.94 -3.89
C GLU A 55 20.14 -5.92 -4.94
N THR A 56 21.27 -6.54 -4.65
CA THR A 56 21.80 -7.61 -5.49
C THR A 56 21.04 -8.89 -5.19
N ARG A 57 20.21 -9.31 -6.15
CA ARG A 57 19.49 -10.59 -6.10
C ARG A 57 20.43 -11.72 -6.49
N PHE A 58 20.60 -12.70 -5.60
CA PHE A 58 21.36 -13.91 -5.87
C PHE A 58 20.44 -15.11 -6.03
N ASP A 59 20.41 -15.70 -7.23
CA ASP A 59 19.62 -16.91 -7.52
C ASP A 59 20.01 -18.07 -6.59
N ARG A 60 19.00 -18.74 -6.03
CA ARG A 60 19.20 -19.99 -5.28
C ARG A 60 18.35 -21.11 -5.87
N PRO A 61 18.96 -22.05 -6.63
CA PRO A 61 18.26 -23.24 -7.12
C PRO A 61 17.75 -24.11 -5.95
N SER A 62 16.55 -24.68 -6.08
CA SER A 62 15.99 -25.65 -5.13
C SER A 62 15.27 -26.75 -5.90
N PRO A 63 15.80 -27.99 -5.93
CA PRO A 63 15.16 -29.10 -6.63
C PRO A 63 13.72 -29.36 -6.17
N GLU A 64 13.42 -29.09 -4.90
CA GLU A 64 12.10 -29.22 -4.30
C GLU A 64 11.13 -28.15 -4.84
N LEU A 65 11.58 -26.91 -5.03
CA LEU A 65 10.78 -25.85 -5.65
C LEU A 65 10.56 -26.15 -7.13
N ASP A 66 11.61 -26.60 -7.83
CA ASP A 66 11.50 -26.99 -9.25
C ASP A 66 10.55 -28.18 -9.43
N GLU A 67 10.49 -29.11 -8.47
CA GLU A 67 9.53 -30.21 -8.46
C GLU A 67 8.10 -29.73 -8.23
N PHE A 68 7.92 -28.79 -7.29
CA PHE A 68 6.62 -28.19 -7.04
C PHE A 68 6.12 -27.36 -8.23
N GLU A 69 6.99 -26.57 -8.86
CA GLU A 69 6.71 -25.86 -10.12
C GLU A 69 6.19 -26.83 -11.19
N ARG A 70 6.92 -27.91 -11.47
CA ARG A 70 6.52 -28.94 -12.44
C ARG A 70 5.21 -29.63 -12.08
N HIS A 71 4.85 -29.69 -10.79
CA HIS A 71 3.56 -30.21 -10.37
C HIS A 71 2.45 -29.22 -10.69
N VAL A 72 2.64 -27.94 -10.33
CA VAL A 72 1.68 -26.86 -10.59
C VAL A 72 1.45 -26.66 -12.09
N GLU A 73 2.49 -26.69 -12.92
CA GLU A 73 2.39 -26.59 -14.38
C GLU A 73 1.50 -27.66 -15.02
N LYS A 74 1.36 -28.83 -14.37
CA LYS A 74 0.56 -29.95 -14.88
C LYS A 74 -0.90 -29.90 -14.43
N LEU A 75 -1.26 -28.95 -13.57
CA LEU A 75 -2.63 -28.83 -13.09
C LEU A 75 -3.56 -28.37 -14.22
N PRO A 76 -4.80 -28.90 -14.31
CA PRO A 76 -5.76 -28.45 -15.30
C PRO A 76 -6.04 -26.95 -15.22
N GLY A 77 -6.01 -26.26 -16.36
CA GLY A 77 -6.25 -24.82 -16.45
C GLY A 77 -5.04 -23.94 -16.14
N VAL A 78 -3.92 -24.49 -15.65
CA VAL A 78 -2.66 -23.74 -15.53
C VAL A 78 -2.03 -23.60 -16.91
N ARG A 79 -1.65 -22.37 -17.27
CA ARG A 79 -1.06 -22.04 -18.57
C ARG A 79 0.45 -21.78 -18.49
N ARG A 80 0.88 -21.19 -17.37
CA ARG A 80 2.27 -20.79 -17.15
C ARG A 80 2.55 -20.76 -15.66
N VAL A 81 3.74 -21.19 -15.28
CA VAL A 81 4.30 -21.00 -13.95
C VAL A 81 5.68 -20.41 -14.14
N ASP A 82 6.00 -19.38 -13.37
CA ASP A 82 7.36 -18.86 -13.25
C ASP A 82 7.72 -18.87 -11.77
N THR A 83 8.90 -19.39 -11.44
CA THR A 83 9.43 -19.34 -10.08
C THR A 83 10.67 -18.45 -10.02
N GLU A 84 10.77 -17.70 -8.94
CA GLU A 84 11.96 -16.92 -8.64
C GLU A 84 12.34 -17.13 -7.17
N ARG A 85 13.63 -17.23 -6.89
CA ARG A 85 14.14 -17.33 -5.53
C ARG A 85 15.45 -16.58 -5.42
N TRP A 86 15.42 -15.48 -4.67
CA TRP A 86 16.61 -14.69 -4.40
C TRP A 86 16.85 -14.50 -2.91
N VAL A 87 18.08 -14.15 -2.58
CA VAL A 87 18.46 -13.61 -1.28
C VAL A 87 18.87 -12.15 -1.49
N GLU A 88 18.39 -11.26 -0.63
CA GLU A 88 18.74 -9.84 -0.66
C GLU A 88 19.99 -9.61 0.21
N ALA A 89 21.04 -9.05 -0.39
CA ALA A 89 22.17 -8.50 0.33
C ALA A 89 21.82 -7.09 0.86
N PRO A 90 22.35 -6.67 2.03
CA PRO A 90 23.39 -7.31 2.84
C PRO A 90 22.85 -8.17 3.99
N THR A 91 21.54 -8.18 4.20
CA THR A 91 20.90 -8.83 5.35
C THR A 91 20.94 -10.35 5.25
N PHE A 92 21.08 -10.91 4.04
CA PHE A 92 21.00 -12.36 3.79
C PHE A 92 19.81 -12.98 4.54
N SER A 93 18.69 -12.24 4.58
CA SER A 93 17.47 -12.65 5.27
C SER A 93 16.89 -13.91 4.65
N ASN A 94 15.97 -14.56 5.39
CA ASN A 94 15.33 -15.79 4.93
C ASN A 94 14.83 -15.62 3.49
N PRO A 95 15.18 -16.54 2.58
CA PRO A 95 14.86 -16.41 1.16
C PRO A 95 13.35 -16.40 0.96
N THR A 96 12.85 -15.38 0.30
CA THR A 96 11.47 -15.33 -0.18
C THR A 96 11.42 -16.11 -1.49
N SER A 97 10.71 -17.24 -1.52
CA SER A 97 10.40 -17.92 -2.79
C SER A 97 9.18 -17.23 -3.39
N TRP A 98 9.21 -16.97 -4.68
CA TRP A 98 8.11 -16.35 -5.41
C TRP A 98 7.60 -17.33 -6.46
N MET A 99 6.28 -17.46 -6.56
CA MET A 99 5.64 -18.24 -7.60
C MET A 99 4.58 -17.38 -8.28
N THR A 100 4.78 -17.16 -9.58
CA THR A 100 3.83 -16.49 -10.46
C THR A 100 3.11 -17.54 -11.30
N VAL A 101 1.78 -17.58 -11.25
CA VAL A 101 0.99 -18.59 -11.95
C VAL A 101 -0.07 -17.92 -12.81
N ALA A 102 -0.13 -18.27 -14.09
CA ALA A 102 -1.27 -17.93 -14.95
C ALA A 102 -2.22 -19.13 -15.04
N VAL A 103 -3.48 -18.94 -14.66
CA VAL A 103 -4.49 -20.01 -14.56
C VAL A 103 -5.84 -19.55 -15.10
N ASP A 104 -6.61 -20.47 -15.66
CA ASP A 104 -8.02 -20.26 -15.98
C ASP A 104 -8.87 -20.27 -14.71
N GLN A 105 -9.97 -19.52 -14.68
CA GLN A 105 -10.90 -19.49 -13.53
C GLN A 105 -11.32 -20.89 -13.05
N ALA A 106 -11.59 -21.83 -13.97
CA ALA A 106 -11.98 -23.20 -13.62
C ALA A 106 -10.85 -24.01 -12.96
N GLY A 107 -9.59 -23.64 -13.19
CA GLY A 107 -8.41 -24.28 -12.61
C GLY A 107 -7.99 -23.71 -11.25
N LEU A 108 -8.48 -22.51 -10.89
CA LEU A 108 -8.10 -21.83 -9.65
C LEU A 108 -8.32 -22.69 -8.38
N PRO A 109 -9.47 -23.38 -8.17
CA PRO A 109 -9.64 -24.22 -6.98
C PRO A 109 -8.58 -25.32 -6.87
N GLY A 110 -8.27 -25.99 -7.98
CA GLY A 110 -7.24 -27.04 -8.00
C GLY A 110 -5.83 -26.52 -7.75
N LEU A 111 -5.52 -25.29 -8.20
CA LEU A 111 -4.27 -24.60 -7.88
C LEU A 111 -4.17 -24.31 -6.38
N LEU A 112 -5.23 -23.77 -5.77
CA LEU A 112 -5.24 -23.46 -4.34
C LEU A 112 -5.12 -24.74 -3.49
N ASP A 113 -5.81 -25.82 -3.88
CA ASP A 113 -5.67 -27.12 -3.23
C ASP A 113 -4.24 -27.66 -3.29
N ALA A 114 -3.56 -27.52 -4.45
CA ALA A 114 -2.16 -27.91 -4.61
C ALA A 114 -1.21 -27.03 -3.79
N ALA A 115 -1.47 -25.73 -3.72
CA ALA A 115 -0.71 -24.79 -2.89
C ALA A 115 -0.84 -25.13 -1.39
N CYS A 116 -2.04 -25.46 -0.93
CA CYS A 116 -2.31 -25.87 0.45
C CYS A 116 -1.72 -27.23 0.84
N SER A 117 -1.65 -28.17 -0.11
CA SER A 117 -1.22 -29.55 0.13
C SER A 117 0.26 -29.81 -0.17
N THR A 118 1.03 -28.77 -0.53
CA THR A 118 2.44 -28.90 -0.87
C THR A 118 3.31 -29.34 0.32
N ASP A 119 4.27 -30.22 0.03
CA ASP A 119 5.31 -30.63 0.96
C ASP A 119 6.54 -29.67 0.93
N TYR A 120 6.54 -28.66 0.05
CA TYR A 120 7.62 -27.66 0.00
C TYR A 120 7.77 -26.95 1.35
N PRO A 121 8.99 -26.92 1.94
CA PRO A 121 9.17 -26.53 3.34
C PRO A 121 9.23 -25.02 3.58
N ASP A 122 9.53 -24.22 2.56
CA ASP A 122 9.72 -22.78 2.67
C ASP A 122 8.44 -22.02 2.29
N ALA A 123 8.24 -20.81 2.85
CA ALA A 123 7.11 -19.97 2.48
C ALA A 123 7.26 -19.44 1.04
N ILE A 124 6.12 -19.35 0.34
CA ILE A 124 6.03 -18.87 -1.03
C ILE A 124 5.16 -17.61 -1.04
N THR A 125 5.67 -16.53 -1.64
CA THR A 125 4.86 -15.39 -2.07
C THR A 125 4.19 -15.75 -3.38
N TRP A 126 2.87 -15.61 -3.45
CA TRP A 126 2.09 -15.99 -4.61
C TRP A 126 1.64 -14.76 -5.41
N SER A 127 1.79 -14.83 -6.73
CA SER A 127 1.15 -13.93 -7.70
C SER A 127 0.36 -14.78 -8.69
N ILE A 128 -0.96 -14.85 -8.54
CA ILE A 128 -1.81 -15.69 -9.38
C ILE A 128 -2.61 -14.79 -10.32
N HIS A 129 -2.35 -14.93 -11.61
CA HIS A 129 -3.08 -14.26 -12.69
C HIS A 129 -4.18 -15.20 -13.19
N VAL A 130 -5.42 -14.89 -12.83
CA VAL A 130 -6.59 -15.67 -13.21
C VAL A 130 -7.26 -15.03 -14.41
N ARG A 131 -7.43 -15.79 -15.49
CA ARG A 131 -8.20 -15.35 -16.65
C ARG A 131 -9.54 -16.06 -16.70
N THR A 132 -10.59 -15.26 -16.81
CA THR A 132 -11.98 -15.71 -16.78
C THR A 132 -12.56 -15.87 -18.20
N PRO A 133 -13.69 -16.57 -18.37
CA PRO A 133 -14.36 -16.73 -19.66
C PRO A 133 -14.81 -15.42 -20.31
N ALA A 134 -15.24 -14.42 -19.53
CA ALA A 134 -15.62 -13.10 -20.03
C ALA A 134 -14.43 -12.16 -20.25
N ALA A 135 -13.20 -12.70 -20.23
CA ALA A 135 -11.94 -11.99 -20.42
C ALA A 135 -11.57 -11.00 -19.31
N THR A 136 -12.24 -11.05 -18.16
CA THR A 136 -11.75 -10.39 -16.94
C THR A 136 -10.44 -11.06 -16.49
N GLU A 137 -9.46 -10.24 -16.14
CA GLU A 137 -8.18 -10.69 -15.60
C GLU A 137 -8.12 -10.31 -14.12
N VAL A 138 -7.93 -11.28 -13.24
CA VAL A 138 -7.85 -11.06 -11.80
C VAL A 138 -6.46 -11.41 -11.30
N THR A 139 -5.77 -10.45 -10.70
CA THR A 139 -4.45 -10.71 -10.09
C THR A 139 -4.60 -10.86 -8.58
N LEU A 140 -4.35 -12.06 -8.07
CA LEU A 140 -4.39 -12.38 -6.66
C LEU A 140 -2.96 -12.39 -6.12
N ARG A 141 -2.72 -11.71 -4.99
CA ARG A 141 -1.41 -11.69 -4.34
C ARG A 141 -1.51 -12.15 -2.89
N ALA A 142 -0.71 -13.12 -2.51
CA ALA A 142 -0.58 -13.54 -1.12
C ALA A 142 0.88 -13.38 -0.65
N ALA A 143 1.04 -12.67 0.46
CA ALA A 143 2.31 -12.56 1.16
C ALA A 143 2.69 -13.91 1.80
N PRO A 144 3.98 -14.16 2.09
CA PRO A 144 4.39 -15.41 2.69
C PRO A 144 3.85 -15.51 4.11
N THR A 145 3.04 -16.54 4.39
CA THR A 145 2.57 -16.86 5.74
C THR A 145 3.72 -17.44 6.55
N LEU A 146 4.18 -16.72 7.57
CA LEU A 146 5.23 -17.20 8.46
C LEU A 146 4.70 -18.37 9.30
N ARG A 147 5.44 -19.47 9.26
CA ARG A 147 5.11 -20.72 9.93
C ARG A 147 5.11 -20.54 11.46
N ASN A 148 3.93 -20.40 12.06
CA ASN A 148 3.77 -20.62 13.50
C ASN A 148 3.54 -22.11 13.75
N ALA A 149 4.22 -22.68 14.76
CA ALA A 149 4.19 -24.11 15.06
C ALA A 149 2.78 -24.68 15.41
N ALA A 150 1.77 -23.82 15.53
CA ALA A 150 0.38 -24.16 15.79
C ALA A 150 -0.51 -24.24 14.53
N ASP A 151 -0.10 -23.65 13.41
CA ASP A 151 -0.93 -23.58 12.19
C ASP A 151 -0.55 -24.65 11.18
N ARG A 152 -1.46 -25.62 10.99
CA ARG A 152 -1.37 -26.58 9.87
C ARG A 152 -1.67 -25.91 8.53
N ASP A 153 -2.36 -24.77 8.54
CA ASP A 153 -2.81 -24.02 7.36
C ASP A 153 -1.82 -22.94 6.91
N ALA A 154 -0.67 -22.78 7.60
CA ALA A 154 0.36 -21.79 7.28
C ALA A 154 1.04 -21.97 5.90
N ARG A 155 0.58 -22.91 5.07
CA ARG A 155 1.06 -23.17 3.70
C ARG A 155 0.11 -22.69 2.62
N CYS A 156 -1.15 -22.45 2.96
CA CYS A 156 -2.13 -21.96 2.01
C CYS A 156 -1.85 -20.49 1.67
N PRO A 157 -2.01 -20.08 0.41
CA PRO A 157 -2.09 -18.67 0.07
C PRO A 157 -3.25 -18.04 0.85
N ASP A 158 -2.95 -17.06 1.71
CA ASP A 158 -3.95 -16.27 2.40
C ASP A 158 -4.05 -14.88 1.76
N PHE A 159 -5.21 -14.61 1.17
CA PHE A 159 -5.52 -13.34 0.53
C PHE A 159 -6.30 -12.39 1.45
N GLY A 160 -6.86 -12.92 2.56
CA GLY A 160 -7.81 -12.20 3.41
C GLY A 160 -9.24 -12.15 2.86
N PHE A 161 -9.55 -12.85 1.76
CA PHE A 161 -10.88 -12.95 1.15
C PHE A 161 -11.06 -14.25 0.37
N ASP A 162 -12.31 -14.61 0.05
CA ASP A 162 -12.67 -15.77 -0.79
C ASP A 162 -12.36 -15.48 -2.26
N ALA A 163 -11.14 -15.83 -2.68
CA ALA A 163 -10.66 -15.60 -4.03
C ALA A 163 -11.48 -16.35 -5.10
N VAL A 164 -11.96 -17.57 -4.83
CA VAL A 164 -12.66 -18.38 -5.85
C VAL A 164 -14.02 -17.77 -6.16
N ARG A 165 -14.77 -17.43 -5.12
CA ARG A 165 -16.10 -16.84 -5.29
C ARG A 165 -16.00 -15.42 -5.84
N LEU A 166 -15.05 -14.61 -5.36
CA LEU A 166 -14.83 -13.25 -5.85
C LEU A 166 -14.46 -13.22 -7.34
N VAL A 167 -13.56 -14.09 -7.81
CA VAL A 167 -13.20 -14.15 -9.24
C VAL A 167 -14.41 -14.46 -10.10
N GLY A 168 -15.29 -15.37 -9.64
CA GLY A 168 -16.52 -15.68 -10.37
C GLY A 168 -17.51 -14.53 -10.42
N GLU A 169 -17.57 -13.73 -9.36
CA GLU A 169 -18.40 -12.54 -9.31
C GLU A 169 -17.86 -11.42 -10.21
N LEU A 170 -16.55 -11.19 -10.20
CA LEU A 170 -15.87 -10.22 -11.06
C LEU A 170 -16.06 -10.54 -12.57
N ASP A 171 -15.97 -11.82 -12.97
CA ASP A 171 -16.29 -12.25 -14.35
C ASP A 171 -17.72 -11.86 -14.77
N ARG A 172 -18.67 -11.92 -13.82
CA ARG A 172 -20.08 -11.59 -14.07
C ARG A 172 -20.32 -10.09 -14.21
N VAL A 173 -19.74 -9.28 -13.32
CA VAL A 173 -20.11 -7.86 -13.17
C VAL A 173 -19.21 -6.90 -13.96
N VAL A 174 -17.95 -7.27 -14.19
CA VAL A 174 -16.97 -6.44 -14.90
C VAL A 174 -16.23 -7.23 -15.98
N PRO A 175 -16.94 -7.69 -17.03
CA PRO A 175 -16.33 -8.46 -18.10
C PRO A 175 -15.25 -7.65 -18.82
N GLY A 176 -14.06 -8.23 -18.95
CA GLY A 176 -12.95 -7.65 -19.71
C GLY A 176 -12.07 -6.65 -18.94
N LEU A 177 -12.31 -6.41 -17.65
CA LEU A 177 -11.45 -5.56 -16.83
C LEU A 177 -10.29 -6.35 -16.21
N ALA A 178 -9.18 -5.67 -15.95
CA ALA A 178 -8.05 -6.20 -15.19
C ALA A 178 -8.11 -5.66 -13.75
N ILE A 179 -8.46 -6.52 -12.79
CA ILE A 179 -8.71 -6.15 -11.39
C ILE A 179 -7.73 -6.88 -10.46
N GLN A 180 -7.20 -6.17 -9.48
CA GLN A 180 -6.43 -6.71 -8.36
C GLN A 180 -7.20 -6.46 -7.06
N PRO A 181 -7.91 -7.47 -6.54
CA PRO A 181 -8.44 -7.39 -5.19
C PRO A 181 -7.28 -7.45 -4.17
N ALA A 182 -7.38 -6.64 -3.12
CA ALA A 182 -6.37 -6.57 -2.08
C ALA A 182 -6.97 -6.18 -0.72
N ILE A 183 -6.20 -6.46 0.33
CA ILE A 183 -6.42 -5.92 1.68
C ILE A 183 -5.27 -4.95 1.96
N TRP A 184 -5.57 -3.66 2.16
CA TRP A 184 -4.55 -2.63 2.44
C TRP A 184 -4.06 -2.67 3.90
N GLU A 185 -3.10 -1.81 4.26
CA GLU A 185 -2.40 -1.76 5.57
C GLU A 185 -3.33 -1.50 6.79
N GLU A 186 -4.62 -1.23 6.58
CA GLU A 186 -5.64 -1.03 7.61
C GLU A 186 -6.71 -2.14 7.65
N GLY A 187 -6.52 -3.24 6.89
CA GLY A 187 -7.50 -4.31 6.78
C GLY A 187 -8.66 -4.01 5.81
N ARG A 188 -8.56 -2.90 5.06
CA ARG A 188 -9.59 -2.44 4.13
C ARG A 188 -9.54 -3.24 2.83
N PHE A 189 -10.70 -3.76 2.43
CA PHE A 189 -10.86 -4.44 1.15
C PHE A 189 -10.89 -3.42 0.01
N ALA A 190 -10.17 -3.72 -1.06
CA ALA A 190 -10.10 -2.87 -2.23
C ALA A 190 -10.11 -3.65 -3.53
N LEU A 191 -10.58 -3.00 -4.58
CA LEU A 191 -10.59 -3.46 -5.95
C LEU A 191 -9.82 -2.46 -6.79
N ALA A 192 -8.57 -2.79 -7.13
CA ALA A 192 -7.70 -1.95 -7.92
C ALA A 192 -7.75 -2.33 -9.41
N ALA A 193 -8.03 -1.40 -10.31
CA ALA A 193 -7.97 -1.64 -11.75
C ALA A 193 -6.55 -1.34 -12.29
N LEU A 194 -5.94 -2.29 -13.00
CA LEU A 194 -4.51 -2.28 -13.32
C LEU A 194 -4.15 -1.71 -14.69
N GLU A 195 -5.00 -1.90 -15.70
CA GLU A 195 -4.71 -1.55 -17.09
C GLU A 195 -5.79 -0.64 -17.65
N GLU A 196 -5.58 0.68 -17.52
CA GLU A 196 -6.51 1.68 -18.00
C GLU A 196 -5.88 2.56 -19.07
N ALA A 197 -6.67 2.88 -20.09
CA ALA A 197 -6.39 4.00 -20.97
C ALA A 197 -7.05 5.26 -20.37
N PRO A 198 -6.28 6.24 -19.85
CA PRO A 198 -6.85 7.43 -19.19
C PRO A 198 -7.82 8.21 -20.08
N SER A 199 -7.69 8.09 -21.40
CA SER A 199 -8.52 8.77 -22.39
C SER A 199 -9.97 8.30 -22.45
N ALA A 200 -10.33 7.18 -21.81
CA ALA A 200 -11.69 6.64 -21.83
C ALA A 200 -12.59 7.17 -20.68
N GLY A 201 -12.03 7.84 -19.68
CA GLY A 201 -12.75 8.21 -18.45
C GLY A 201 -13.15 6.99 -17.60
N TYR A 202 -13.77 7.22 -16.44
CA TYR A 202 -14.04 6.16 -15.44
C TYR A 202 -15.36 5.40 -15.63
N THR A 203 -16.18 5.72 -16.63
CA THR A 203 -17.55 5.17 -16.75
C THR A 203 -17.58 3.65 -16.87
N HIS A 204 -16.53 3.05 -17.44
CA HIS A 204 -16.36 1.60 -17.54
C HIS A 204 -16.16 0.89 -16.18
N LEU A 205 -15.82 1.64 -15.13
CA LEU A 205 -15.64 1.15 -13.76
C LEU A 205 -16.92 1.26 -12.91
N LEU A 206 -17.95 1.97 -13.39
CA LEU A 206 -19.22 2.13 -12.66
C LEU A 206 -19.88 0.80 -12.25
N PRO A 207 -19.77 -0.31 -13.01
CA PRO A 207 -20.29 -1.60 -12.55
C PRO A 207 -19.64 -2.10 -11.26
N LEU A 208 -18.40 -1.70 -10.92
CA LEU A 208 -17.79 -2.03 -9.62
C LEU A 208 -18.54 -1.37 -8.46
N ILE A 209 -19.03 -0.15 -8.66
CA ILE A 209 -19.82 0.59 -7.68
C ILE A 209 -21.24 0.03 -7.61
N GLU A 210 -21.85 -0.21 -8.79
CA GLU A 210 -23.20 -0.78 -8.88
C GLU A 210 -23.32 -2.13 -8.15
N HIS A 211 -22.27 -2.96 -8.23
CA HIS A 211 -22.23 -4.30 -7.67
C HIS A 211 -21.31 -4.43 -6.44
N ALA A 212 -20.99 -3.32 -5.75
CA ALA A 212 -20.07 -3.34 -4.61
C ALA A 212 -20.51 -4.33 -3.51
N ASP A 213 -21.80 -4.34 -3.15
CA ASP A 213 -22.35 -5.23 -2.12
C ASP A 213 -22.24 -6.71 -2.52
N ASP A 214 -22.51 -7.03 -3.79
CA ASP A 214 -22.36 -8.39 -4.34
C ASP A 214 -20.90 -8.85 -4.28
N LEU A 215 -19.95 -7.95 -4.59
CA LEU A 215 -18.51 -8.21 -4.59
C LEU A 215 -17.97 -8.40 -3.17
N ILE A 216 -18.40 -7.57 -2.21
CA ILE A 216 -18.07 -7.72 -0.77
C ILE A 216 -18.57 -9.07 -0.26
N ALA A 217 -19.83 -9.42 -0.55
CA ALA A 217 -20.41 -10.69 -0.15
C ALA A 217 -19.73 -11.89 -0.82
N ALA A 218 -19.27 -11.74 -2.07
CA ALA A 218 -18.49 -12.76 -2.78
C ALA A 218 -17.08 -12.92 -2.22
N ALA A 219 -16.45 -11.83 -1.78
CA ALA A 219 -15.17 -11.83 -1.09
C ALA A 219 -15.25 -12.42 0.33
N GLY A 220 -16.46 -12.62 0.87
CA GLY A 220 -16.65 -13.10 2.24
C GLY A 220 -16.32 -12.03 3.29
N ILE A 221 -16.30 -10.76 2.89
CA ILE A 221 -16.11 -9.60 3.75
C ILE A 221 -17.45 -9.23 4.40
N ALA A 222 -17.43 -8.60 5.58
CA ALA A 222 -18.67 -8.25 6.26
C ALA A 222 -19.41 -7.13 5.51
N GLU A 223 -20.74 -7.24 5.42
CA GLU A 223 -21.60 -6.28 4.69
C GLU A 223 -21.56 -4.83 5.22
N ASN A 224 -20.94 -4.60 6.39
CA ASN A 224 -20.80 -3.28 7.01
C ASN A 224 -19.39 -2.71 6.86
N ASP A 225 -18.50 -3.37 6.10
CA ASP A 225 -17.15 -2.88 5.86
C ASP A 225 -17.14 -2.01 4.60
N ALA A 226 -16.38 -0.92 4.64
CA ALA A 226 -16.17 -0.07 3.49
C ALA A 226 -15.26 -0.75 2.46
N VAL A 227 -15.51 -0.48 1.17
CA VAL A 227 -14.68 -0.97 0.06
C VAL A 227 -14.05 0.19 -0.68
N GLU A 228 -12.77 0.06 -1.00
CA GLU A 228 -12.05 1.03 -1.82
C GLU A 228 -12.05 0.59 -3.30
N ILE A 229 -12.42 1.51 -4.19
CA ILE A 229 -12.24 1.36 -5.63
C ILE A 229 -11.05 2.24 -6.01
N ASP A 230 -10.00 1.62 -6.54
CA ASP A 230 -8.76 2.31 -6.91
C ASP A 230 -8.44 2.09 -8.39
N ALA A 231 -8.18 3.18 -9.10
CA ALA A 231 -8.00 3.20 -10.54
C ALA A 231 -7.28 4.49 -10.96
N MET A 232 -6.75 4.49 -12.18
CA MET A 232 -6.03 5.65 -12.69
C MET A 232 -6.92 6.87 -12.89
N ASN A 233 -8.24 6.71 -13.03
CA ASN A 233 -9.17 7.82 -13.19
C ASN A 233 -10.37 7.76 -12.24
N LEU A 234 -10.39 6.80 -11.31
CA LEU A 234 -11.41 6.67 -10.28
C LEU A 234 -10.78 6.22 -8.98
N GLY A 235 -10.96 6.97 -7.91
CA GLY A 235 -10.52 6.57 -6.58
C GLY A 235 -11.54 6.97 -5.55
N LEU A 236 -12.04 6.04 -4.75
CA LEU A 236 -13.01 6.37 -3.69
C LEU A 236 -13.15 5.24 -2.70
N ILE A 237 -13.68 5.59 -1.53
CA ILE A 237 -14.20 4.64 -0.56
C ILE A 237 -15.73 4.63 -0.70
N LEU A 238 -16.31 3.44 -0.79
CA LEU A 238 -17.75 3.22 -0.66
C LEU A 238 -18.05 2.78 0.77
N GLU A 239 -18.75 3.64 1.52
CA GLU A 239 -19.31 3.26 2.81
C GLU A 239 -20.55 2.36 2.61
N PRO A 240 -20.92 1.55 3.62
CA PRO A 240 -22.08 0.67 3.54
C PRO A 240 -23.36 1.42 3.15
N GLY A 241 -24.01 0.96 2.07
CA GLY A 241 -25.28 1.52 1.60
C GLY A 241 -25.17 2.81 0.78
N GLU A 242 -23.96 3.26 0.41
CA GLU A 242 -23.78 4.45 -0.44
C GLU A 242 -23.68 4.15 -1.94
N SER A 243 -23.62 2.88 -2.33
CA SER A 243 -23.38 2.42 -3.72
C SER A 243 -24.33 3.06 -4.74
N ALA A 244 -25.63 3.17 -4.42
CA ALA A 244 -26.63 3.74 -5.32
C ALA A 244 -26.47 5.26 -5.50
N GLU A 245 -26.25 5.99 -4.41
CA GLU A 245 -26.00 7.44 -4.41
C GLU A 245 -24.70 7.79 -5.13
N TYR A 246 -23.61 7.04 -4.89
CA TYR A 246 -22.34 7.20 -5.59
C TYR A 246 -22.49 6.92 -7.09
N LEU A 247 -23.15 5.82 -7.47
CA LEU A 247 -23.41 5.49 -8.87
C LEU A 247 -24.18 6.61 -9.58
N ALA A 248 -25.24 7.12 -8.96
CA ALA A 248 -26.03 8.21 -9.53
C ALA A 248 -25.24 9.51 -9.66
N MET A 249 -24.41 9.85 -8.66
CA MET A 249 -23.56 11.03 -8.69
C MET A 249 -22.49 10.91 -9.79
N LEU A 250 -21.74 9.82 -9.82
CA LEU A 250 -20.64 9.61 -10.77
C LEU A 250 -21.13 9.51 -12.21
N SER A 251 -22.28 8.87 -12.44
CA SER A 251 -22.91 8.85 -13.76
C SER A 251 -23.23 10.28 -14.23
N ARG A 252 -23.83 11.11 -13.36
CA ARG A 252 -24.12 12.52 -13.67
C ARG A 252 -22.85 13.33 -13.93
N LEU A 253 -21.82 13.16 -13.11
CA LEU A 253 -20.55 13.86 -13.28
C LEU A 253 -19.92 13.54 -14.64
N ALA A 254 -19.91 12.27 -15.05
CA ALA A 254 -19.40 11.87 -16.35
C ALA A 254 -20.27 12.39 -17.51
N GLU A 255 -21.59 12.14 -17.47
CA GLU A 255 -22.51 12.40 -18.59
C GLU A 255 -22.82 13.90 -18.78
N ASP A 256 -23.15 14.60 -17.70
CA ASP A 256 -23.66 15.97 -17.77
C ASP A 256 -22.53 17.01 -17.66
N HIS A 257 -21.45 16.65 -16.95
CA HIS A 257 -20.37 17.58 -16.62
C HIS A 257 -19.03 17.22 -17.27
N ALA A 258 -18.96 16.15 -18.06
CA ALA A 258 -17.77 15.70 -18.78
C ALA A 258 -16.55 15.53 -17.84
N VAL A 259 -16.79 15.04 -16.63
CA VAL A 259 -15.71 14.68 -15.70
C VAL A 259 -15.01 13.43 -16.23
N SER A 260 -13.69 13.52 -16.42
CA SER A 260 -12.87 12.41 -16.92
C SER A 260 -12.19 11.62 -15.82
N SER A 261 -11.91 12.25 -14.67
CA SER A 261 -11.30 11.59 -13.52
C SER A 261 -11.87 12.12 -12.20
N TYR A 262 -12.01 11.22 -11.22
CA TYR A 262 -12.57 11.52 -9.91
C TYR A 262 -11.82 10.76 -8.83
N TRP A 263 -11.33 11.45 -7.80
CA TRP A 263 -10.76 10.84 -6.60
C TRP A 263 -11.35 11.45 -5.34
N ALA A 264 -11.75 10.65 -4.38
CA ALA A 264 -12.28 11.10 -3.10
C ALA A 264 -11.73 10.28 -1.94
N ASP A 265 -11.70 10.93 -0.77
CA ASP A 265 -11.44 10.33 0.54
C ASP A 265 -10.34 9.26 0.54
N GLY A 266 -9.09 9.66 0.31
CA GLY A 266 -7.95 8.74 0.48
C GLY A 266 -7.72 7.71 -0.63
N GLY A 267 -8.65 7.51 -1.58
CA GLY A 267 -8.48 6.69 -2.80
C GLY A 267 -7.48 7.26 -3.82
N GLY A 268 -6.46 7.95 -3.32
CA GLY A 268 -5.47 8.76 -4.03
C GLY A 268 -4.76 9.62 -3.00
N THR A 269 -3.50 9.31 -2.69
CA THR A 269 -2.76 9.85 -1.54
C THR A 269 -2.80 11.39 -1.51
N PRO A 270 -3.49 12.03 -0.54
CA PRO A 270 -3.49 13.48 -0.45
C PRO A 270 -2.07 13.96 -0.07
N ILE A 271 -1.37 14.60 -1.00
CA ILE A 271 0.01 15.08 -0.81
C ILE A 271 0.14 16.03 0.40
N ASP A 272 -0.94 16.73 0.74
CA ASP A 272 -1.00 17.69 1.84
C ASP A 272 -1.74 17.19 3.09
N GLY A 273 -2.15 15.92 3.12
CA GLY A 273 -2.81 15.29 4.27
C GLY A 273 -4.20 15.84 4.60
N VAL A 274 -4.86 16.51 3.65
CA VAL A 274 -6.23 17.04 3.81
C VAL A 274 -7.17 16.29 2.88
N GLU A 275 -8.23 15.70 3.44
CA GLU A 275 -9.31 15.08 2.69
C GLU A 275 -9.97 16.09 1.75
N LYS A 276 -10.16 15.67 0.50
CA LYS A 276 -10.76 16.48 -0.56
C LYS A 276 -11.24 15.58 -1.68
N VAL A 277 -12.13 16.13 -2.50
CA VAL A 277 -12.54 15.52 -3.77
C VAL A 277 -11.70 16.15 -4.88
N GLN A 278 -10.93 15.36 -5.62
CA GLN A 278 -10.12 15.79 -6.76
C GLN A 278 -10.78 15.40 -8.07
N ILE A 279 -10.91 16.34 -9.00
CA ILE A 279 -11.70 16.17 -10.22
C ILE A 279 -10.94 16.74 -11.43
N ILE A 280 -10.91 16.01 -12.54
CA ILE A 280 -10.53 16.55 -13.86
C ILE A 280 -11.80 16.78 -14.68
N ALA A 281 -12.09 18.04 -15.00
CA ALA A 281 -13.29 18.44 -15.75
C ALA A 281 -13.09 19.81 -16.44
N PRO A 282 -13.96 20.19 -17.39
CA PRO A 282 -13.89 21.52 -18.01
C PRO A 282 -14.26 22.66 -17.03
N ASP A 283 -13.48 23.74 -17.04
CA ASP A 283 -13.65 24.93 -16.17
C ASP A 283 -15.08 25.45 -16.06
N ARG A 284 -15.81 25.45 -17.19
CA ARG A 284 -17.19 25.93 -17.27
C ARG A 284 -18.18 25.13 -16.41
N GLN A 285 -17.83 23.93 -15.97
CA GLN A 285 -18.67 23.02 -15.19
C GLN A 285 -18.36 23.03 -13.69
N HIS A 286 -17.26 23.66 -13.24
CA HIS A 286 -16.76 23.52 -11.87
C HIS A 286 -17.82 23.81 -10.80
N ARG A 287 -18.58 24.89 -10.95
CA ARG A 287 -19.64 25.24 -9.99
C ARG A 287 -20.77 24.20 -9.94
N ALA A 288 -21.18 23.67 -11.09
CA ALA A 288 -22.24 22.67 -11.16
C ALA A 288 -21.79 21.31 -10.59
N ILE A 289 -20.50 20.98 -10.76
CA ILE A 289 -19.86 19.81 -10.17
C ILE A 289 -19.82 19.94 -8.64
N GLU A 290 -19.36 21.08 -8.11
CA GLU A 290 -19.36 21.34 -6.67
C GLU A 290 -20.76 21.23 -6.05
N ASP A 291 -21.77 21.80 -6.71
CA ASP A 291 -23.15 21.72 -6.26
C ASP A 291 -23.68 20.28 -6.30
N THR A 292 -23.29 19.50 -7.32
CA THR A 292 -23.65 18.08 -7.43
C THR A 292 -23.05 17.27 -6.28
N VAL A 293 -21.74 17.41 -6.03
CA VAL A 293 -21.03 16.74 -4.93
C VAL A 293 -21.66 17.09 -3.58
N ARG A 294 -21.91 18.37 -3.32
CA ARG A 294 -22.51 18.84 -2.05
C ARG A 294 -23.94 18.34 -1.86
N SER A 295 -24.67 18.08 -2.93
CA SER A 295 -26.06 17.59 -2.88
C SER A 295 -26.19 16.07 -2.75
N SER A 296 -25.07 15.33 -2.87
CA SER A 296 -25.06 13.86 -3.00
C SER A 296 -25.49 13.09 -1.74
N ARG A 297 -25.49 13.75 -0.57
CA ARG A 297 -25.70 13.12 0.76
C ARG A 297 -24.69 12.03 1.14
N LEU A 298 -23.65 11.85 0.33
CA LEU A 298 -22.52 10.97 0.63
C LEU A 298 -21.66 11.57 1.74
N HIS A 299 -20.87 10.74 2.42
CA HIS A 299 -19.90 11.20 3.42
C HIS A 299 -18.96 12.31 2.89
N ILE A 300 -18.67 12.31 1.58
CA ILE A 300 -17.80 13.29 0.92
C ILE A 300 -18.47 14.64 0.62
N ALA A 301 -19.76 14.82 0.90
CA ALA A 301 -20.52 15.99 0.46
C ALA A 301 -20.00 17.33 1.02
N GLU A 302 -19.38 17.30 2.20
CA GLU A 302 -18.81 18.49 2.85
C GLU A 302 -17.31 18.67 2.57
N LEU A 303 -16.69 17.74 1.84
CA LEU A 303 -15.27 17.84 1.51
C LEU A 303 -15.01 18.94 0.46
N PRO A 304 -13.87 19.65 0.56
CA PRO A 304 -13.50 20.62 -0.46
C PRO A 304 -13.28 19.94 -1.81
N VAL A 305 -13.75 20.56 -2.88
CA VAL A 305 -13.49 20.09 -4.26
C VAL A 305 -12.28 20.82 -4.83
N ARG A 306 -11.35 20.07 -5.40
CA ARG A 306 -10.16 20.56 -6.10
C ARG A 306 -10.19 20.11 -7.55
N PHE A 307 -10.13 21.08 -8.46
CA PHE A 307 -10.00 20.79 -9.88
C PHE A 307 -8.52 20.67 -10.27
N LEU A 308 -8.20 19.66 -11.07
CA LEU A 308 -6.88 19.41 -11.65
C LEU A 308 -6.90 19.77 -13.14
N GLU A 309 -5.72 20.10 -13.68
CA GLU A 309 -5.57 20.44 -15.10
C GLU A 309 -5.75 19.21 -16.00
N GLN A 310 -6.30 19.42 -17.19
CA GLN A 310 -6.50 18.39 -18.24
C GLN A 310 -5.23 18.12 -19.05
#